data_AF-A0A7C7A7S2-F1
#
_entry.id   AF-A0A7C7A7S2-F1
#
_cell.length_a   1.000
_cell.length_b   1.000
_cell.length_c   1.000
_cell.angle_alpha   90.00
_cell.angle_beta   90.00
_cell.angle_gamma   90.00
#
_symmetry.space_group_name_H-M   'P 1'
#
loop_
_entity.id
_entity.type
_entity.pdbx_description
1 polymer ?
#
loop_
_entity_poly.entity_id
_entity_poly.type
_entity_poly.pdbx_seq_one_letter_code
_entity_poly.pdbx_strand_id
1 'polypeptide(L)'
;MSNLYNLRQLKNYLYQNPFCDFQSLSLNETAKKWLEKETERINNLKYYENQLYQLNLNFIAGVDEAGRGPLVGPVVAACVILPKEVFIPEINDSKKLSEEKREVLSEIIKKVAISYAIGIVDCEEIDKINILNATYKAMQIAISKIQQKIDYLLVDAITIPQIEINQKAIVKG
;
A
#
# COMPACT_ATOMS: atom_id res chain seq x y z
N MET A 1 7.36 -31.48 20.69
CA MET A 1 6.15 -31.45 19.85
C MET A 1 6.09 -30.09 19.19
N SER A 2 6.39 -29.99 17.90
CA SER A 2 6.20 -28.74 17.16
C SER A 2 4.69 -28.50 17.05
N ASN A 3 4.18 -27.48 17.75
CA ASN A 3 2.77 -27.13 17.63
C ASN A 3 2.53 -26.62 16.21
N LEU A 4 1.69 -27.33 15.47
CA LEU A 4 1.22 -26.90 14.15
C LEU A 4 0.41 -25.61 14.32
N TYR A 5 0.77 -24.56 13.59
CA TYR A 5 -0.01 -23.34 13.57
C TYR A 5 -1.37 -23.63 12.91
N ASN A 6 -2.46 -23.34 13.63
CA ASN A 6 -3.77 -23.21 13.04
C ASN A 6 -3.92 -21.86 12.31
N LEU A 7 -5.01 -21.68 11.56
CA LEU A 7 -5.21 -20.47 10.74
C LEU A 7 -5.15 -19.17 11.56
N ARG A 8 -5.74 -19.14 12.75
CA ARG A 8 -5.75 -17.95 13.61
C ARG A 8 -4.34 -17.62 14.11
N GLN A 9 -3.61 -18.64 14.57
CA GLN A 9 -2.22 -18.48 15.02
C GLN A 9 -1.33 -18.01 13.87
N LEU A 10 -1.50 -18.58 12.67
CA LEU A 10 -0.76 -18.18 11.49
C LEU A 10 -1.00 -16.70 11.17
N LYS A 11 -2.25 -16.26 11.04
CA LYS A 11 -2.55 -14.85 10.74
C LYS A 11 -1.92 -13.89 11.74
N ASN A 12 -2.05 -14.19 13.03
CA ASN A 12 -1.45 -13.37 14.09
C ASN A 12 0.08 -13.33 13.98
N TYR A 13 0.70 -14.47 13.69
CA TYR A 13 2.15 -14.56 13.49
C TYR A 13 2.61 -13.72 12.29
N LEU A 14 1.90 -13.80 11.16
CA LEU A 14 2.21 -13.05 9.94
C LEU A 14 2.10 -11.54 10.14
N TYR A 15 1.10 -11.07 10.89
CA TYR A 15 0.96 -9.64 11.22
C TYR A 15 2.13 -9.10 12.06
N GLN A 16 2.68 -9.94 12.93
CA GLN A 16 3.81 -9.58 13.78
C GLN A 16 5.16 -9.73 13.06
N ASN A 17 5.22 -10.62 12.05
CA ASN A 17 6.44 -10.99 11.34
C ASN A 17 6.27 -10.83 9.82
N PRO A 18 6.13 -9.59 9.31
CA PRO A 18 5.85 -9.33 7.90
C PRO A 18 7.04 -9.65 6.95
N PHE A 19 8.19 -10.05 7.48
CA PHE A 19 9.37 -10.46 6.71
C PHE A 19 9.72 -11.94 6.91
N CYS A 20 8.84 -12.73 7.53
CA CYS A 20 9.20 -14.12 7.84
C CYS A 20 9.19 -15.01 6.61
N ASP A 21 10.10 -15.98 6.60
CA ASP A 21 10.06 -17.10 5.67
C ASP A 21 9.07 -18.17 6.17
N PHE A 22 7.92 -18.23 5.51
CA PHE A 22 6.84 -19.14 5.87
C PHE A 22 7.17 -20.61 5.60
N GLN A 23 8.19 -20.92 4.79
CA GLN A 23 8.57 -22.31 4.47
C GLN A 23 9.03 -23.09 5.71
N SER A 24 9.52 -22.38 6.73
CA SER A 24 9.97 -22.96 7.99
C SER A 24 8.83 -23.29 8.96
N LEU A 25 7.60 -22.83 8.71
CA LEU A 25 6.47 -22.98 9.62
C LEU A 25 5.81 -24.35 9.48
N SER A 26 5.60 -25.03 10.60
CA SER A 26 4.74 -26.23 10.66
C SER A 26 3.27 -25.80 10.72
N LEU A 27 2.51 -26.01 9.64
CA LEU A 27 1.12 -25.57 9.49
C LEU A 27 0.16 -26.75 9.43
N ASN A 28 -1.06 -26.58 9.96
CA ASN A 28 -2.13 -27.53 9.67
C ASN A 28 -2.67 -27.34 8.23
N GLU A 29 -3.44 -28.31 7.73
CA GLU A 29 -3.97 -28.30 6.36
C GLU A 29 -4.77 -27.03 6.01
N THR A 30 -5.60 -26.54 6.94
CA THR A 30 -6.39 -25.33 6.72
C THR A 30 -5.51 -24.09 6.58
N ALA A 31 -4.51 -23.94 7.46
CA ALA A 31 -3.58 -22.82 7.45
C ALA A 31 -2.70 -22.85 6.20
N LYS A 32 -2.24 -24.03 5.78
CA LYS A 32 -1.45 -24.22 4.56
C LYS A 32 -2.24 -23.81 3.31
N LYS A 33 -3.45 -24.35 3.13
CA LYS A 33 -4.33 -24.00 1.98
C LYS A 33 -4.68 -22.52 1.93
N TRP A 34 -4.87 -21.90 3.08
CA TRP A 34 -5.13 -20.47 3.15
C TRP A 34 -3.89 -19.66 2.75
N LEU A 35 -2.71 -20.02 3.27
CA LEU A 35 -1.46 -19.33 2.96
C LEU A 35 -1.13 -19.40 1.47
N GLU A 36 -1.27 -20.56 0.84
CA GLU A 36 -1.05 -20.74 -0.60
C GLU A 36 -1.92 -19.77 -1.43
N LYS A 37 -3.23 -19.73 -1.15
CA LYS A 37 -4.16 -18.81 -1.82
C LYS A 37 -3.83 -17.35 -1.55
N GLU A 38 -3.44 -17.02 -0.32
CA GLU A 38 -3.14 -15.66 0.08
C GLU A 38 -1.84 -15.15 -0.56
N THR A 39 -0.82 -16.00 -0.65
CA THR A 39 0.41 -15.71 -1.37
C THR A 39 0.15 -15.46 -2.86
N GLU A 40 -0.66 -16.31 -3.50
CA GLU A 40 -1.06 -16.10 -4.90
C GLU A 40 -1.79 -14.76 -5.08
N ARG A 41 -2.75 -14.46 -4.19
CA ARG A 41 -3.50 -13.20 -4.23
C ARG A 41 -2.61 -11.98 -4.08
N ILE A 42 -1.67 -12.00 -3.13
CA ILE A 42 -0.72 -10.89 -2.91
C ILE A 42 0.25 -10.75 -4.09
N ASN A 43 0.71 -11.85 -4.68
CA ASN A 43 1.56 -11.79 -5.87
C ASN A 43 0.84 -11.15 -7.06
N ASN A 44 -0.46 -11.40 -7.21
CA ASN A 44 -1.29 -10.77 -8.22
C ASN A 44 -1.50 -9.27 -7.94
N LEU A 45 -1.67 -8.87 -6.68
CA LEU A 45 -1.71 -7.44 -6.31
C LEU A 45 -0.40 -6.74 -6.64
N LYS A 46 0.74 -7.39 -6.33
CA LYS A 46 2.09 -6.87 -6.61
C LYS A 46 2.53 -7.01 -8.07
N TYR A 47 1.62 -7.24 -9.01
CA TYR A 47 1.97 -7.55 -10.39
C TYR A 47 2.87 -6.47 -11.00
N TYR A 48 2.49 -5.20 -10.87
CA TYR A 48 3.25 -4.09 -11.43
C TYR A 48 4.60 -3.90 -10.73
N GLU A 49 4.64 -4.00 -9.40
CA GLU A 49 5.87 -3.92 -8.64
C GLU A 49 6.85 -5.01 -9.06
N ASN A 50 6.37 -6.25 -9.23
CA ASN A 50 7.17 -7.37 -9.67
C ASN A 50 7.77 -7.18 -11.06
N GLN A 51 7.03 -6.58 -12.00
CA GLN A 51 7.58 -6.23 -13.32
C GLN A 51 8.69 -5.17 -13.21
N LEU A 52 8.51 -4.16 -12.35
CA LEU A 52 9.50 -3.10 -12.15
C LEU A 52 10.75 -3.63 -11.42
N TYR A 53 10.61 -4.55 -10.46
CA TYR A 53 11.74 -5.22 -9.82
C TYR A 53 12.60 -6.02 -10.82
N GLN A 54 11.98 -6.62 -11.85
CA GLN A 54 12.73 -7.31 -12.91
C GLN A 54 13.55 -6.36 -13.79
N LEU A 55 13.19 -5.06 -13.80
CA LEU A 55 13.93 -4.00 -14.47
C LEU A 55 14.99 -3.33 -13.56
N ASN A 56 15.31 -3.96 -12.41
CA ASN A 56 16.24 -3.44 -11.40
C ASN A 56 15.84 -2.10 -10.76
N LEU A 57 14.54 -1.77 -10.75
CA LEU A 57 13.99 -0.65 -9.99
C LEU A 57 13.62 -1.14 -8.60
N ASN A 58 14.15 -0.52 -7.55
CA ASN A 58 14.05 -1.06 -6.18
C ASN A 58 13.07 -0.27 -5.30
N PHE A 59 12.96 1.04 -5.50
CA PHE A 59 12.14 1.92 -4.67
C PHE A 59 10.90 2.36 -5.44
N ILE A 60 9.89 1.49 -5.42
CA ILE A 60 8.60 1.72 -6.07
C ILE A 60 7.66 2.31 -5.03
N ALA A 61 7.08 3.48 -5.31
CA ALA A 61 6.12 4.10 -4.42
C ALA A 61 4.69 3.97 -4.97
N GLY A 62 3.77 3.52 -4.13
CA GLY A 62 2.33 3.58 -4.37
C GLY A 62 1.76 4.92 -3.91
N VAL A 63 0.86 5.51 -4.69
CA VAL A 63 0.19 6.78 -4.39
C VAL A 63 -1.32 6.65 -4.61
N ASP A 64 -2.09 7.02 -3.59
CA ASP A 64 -3.56 6.98 -3.60
C ASP A 64 -4.12 8.12 -2.75
N GLU A 65 -5.38 8.50 -3.01
CA GLU A 65 -6.09 9.56 -2.32
C GLU A 65 -7.41 9.14 -1.66
N ALA A 66 -7.80 9.90 -0.64
CA ALA A 66 -9.12 9.87 -0.03
C ALA A 66 -9.66 11.29 0.12
N GLY A 67 -10.99 11.43 0.12
CA GLY A 67 -11.65 12.72 0.36
C GLY A 67 -12.05 13.50 -0.89
N ARG A 68 -12.06 12.88 -2.09
CA ARG A 68 -12.54 13.54 -3.32
C ARG A 68 -14.04 13.68 -3.46
N GLY A 69 -14.80 12.75 -2.87
CA GLY A 69 -16.25 12.67 -3.00
C GLY A 69 -17.09 13.33 -1.88
N PRO A 70 -16.63 13.39 -0.62
CA PRO A 70 -17.37 14.06 0.45
C PRO A 70 -17.62 15.55 0.19
N LEU A 71 -18.74 16.07 0.70
CA LEU A 71 -19.09 17.50 0.61
C LEU A 71 -18.20 18.39 1.51
N VAL A 72 -17.71 17.83 2.62
CA VAL A 72 -16.90 18.53 3.62
C VAL A 72 -15.70 17.67 3.97
N GLY A 73 -14.55 18.32 4.15
CA GLY A 73 -13.31 17.69 4.56
C GLY A 73 -12.17 17.91 3.56
N PRO A 74 -10.93 17.69 3.99
CA PRO A 74 -9.78 17.81 3.11
C PRO A 74 -9.72 16.65 2.11
N VAL A 75 -8.93 16.83 1.05
CA VAL A 75 -8.38 15.72 0.29
C VAL A 75 -7.03 15.33 0.88
N VAL A 76 -6.84 14.04 1.10
CA VAL A 76 -5.64 13.46 1.70
C VAL A 76 -5.04 12.46 0.72
N ALA A 77 -3.75 12.55 0.46
CA ALA A 77 -3.02 11.57 -0.33
C ALA A 77 -1.90 10.94 0.50
N ALA A 78 -1.64 9.66 0.26
CA ALA A 78 -0.53 8.93 0.84
C ALA A 78 0.44 8.50 -0.26
N CYS A 79 1.75 8.61 0.00
CA CYS A 79 2.79 8.02 -0.81
C CYS A 79 3.54 7.01 0.07
N VAL A 80 3.67 5.76 -0.38
CA VAL A 80 4.23 4.66 0.43
C VAL A 80 5.20 3.84 -0.40
N ILE A 81 6.42 3.65 0.10
CA ILE A 81 7.39 2.68 -0.42
C ILE A 81 7.44 1.51 0.56
N LEU A 82 7.10 0.32 0.07
CA LEU A 82 7.21 -0.92 0.83
C LEU A 82 8.47 -1.70 0.44
N PRO A 83 9.10 -2.44 1.37
CA PRO A 83 10.15 -3.39 1.02
C PRO A 83 9.62 -4.48 0.08
N LYS A 84 10.47 -4.92 -0.85
CA LYS A 84 10.11 -5.96 -1.83
C LYS A 84 9.63 -7.25 -1.17
N GLU A 85 10.32 -7.68 -0.12
CA GLU A 85 10.12 -8.95 0.59
C GLU A 85 8.95 -8.89 1.58
N VAL A 86 8.35 -7.71 1.81
CA VAL A 86 7.30 -7.58 2.82
C VAL A 86 6.06 -8.37 2.44
N PHE A 87 5.49 -9.07 3.41
CA PHE A 87 4.25 -9.81 3.27
C PHE A 87 3.27 -9.32 4.33
N ILE A 88 2.22 -8.65 3.88
CA ILE A 88 1.16 -8.14 4.76
C ILE A 88 -0.12 -8.90 4.40
N PRO A 89 -0.54 -9.88 5.22
CA PRO A 89 -1.71 -10.68 4.90
C PRO A 89 -2.98 -9.84 4.93
N GLU A 90 -3.92 -10.20 4.07
CA GLU A 90 -5.25 -9.62 3.93
C GLU A 90 -5.25 -8.16 3.46
N ILE A 91 -4.11 -7.62 3.00
CA ILE A 91 -4.06 -6.30 2.35
C ILE A 91 -4.91 -6.30 1.08
N ASN A 92 -5.77 -5.29 0.92
CA ASN A 92 -6.74 -5.20 -0.17
C ASN A 92 -7.23 -3.76 -0.32
N ASP A 93 -8.07 -3.50 -1.32
CA ASP A 93 -8.82 -2.24 -1.46
C ASP A 93 -9.50 -1.89 -0.13
N SER A 94 -9.25 -0.67 0.34
CA SER A 94 -9.75 -0.17 1.64
C SER A 94 -11.27 -0.27 1.77
N LYS A 95 -12.01 -0.19 0.66
CA LYS A 95 -13.49 -0.31 0.61
C LYS A 95 -13.97 -1.74 0.89
N LYS A 96 -13.10 -2.74 0.78
CA LYS A 96 -13.41 -4.16 1.08
C LYS A 96 -13.04 -4.57 2.50
N LEU A 97 -12.48 -3.66 3.30
CA LEU A 97 -11.98 -3.92 4.64
C LEU A 97 -12.87 -3.25 5.69
N SER A 98 -13.03 -3.89 6.86
CA SER A 98 -13.64 -3.22 8.02
C SER A 98 -12.73 -2.09 8.52
N GLU A 99 -13.31 -1.14 9.26
CA GLU A 99 -12.56 -0.04 9.88
C GLU A 99 -11.44 -0.55 10.80
N GLU A 100 -11.76 -1.44 11.73
CA GLU A 100 -10.77 -2.10 12.61
C GLU A 100 -9.63 -2.75 11.80
N LYS A 101 -9.95 -3.39 10.67
CA LYS A 101 -8.94 -4.03 9.84
C LYS A 101 -8.04 -3.01 9.13
N ARG A 102 -8.61 -1.89 8.67
CA ARG A 102 -7.85 -0.79 8.06
C ARG A 102 -6.88 -0.17 9.06
N GLU A 103 -7.30 0.02 10.31
CA GLU A 103 -6.43 0.55 11.36
C GLU A 103 -5.24 -0.38 11.62
N VAL A 104 -5.50 -1.67 11.83
CA VAL A 104 -4.43 -2.67 12.04
C VAL A 104 -3.46 -2.70 10.86
N LEU A 105 -3.96 -2.72 9.62
CA LEU A 105 -3.11 -2.73 8.43
C LEU A 105 -2.33 -1.42 8.27
N SER A 106 -2.94 -0.28 8.58
CA SER A 106 -2.28 1.03 8.52
C SER A 106 -1.06 1.08 9.45
N GLU A 107 -1.21 0.62 10.69
CA GLU A 107 -0.11 0.59 11.65
C GLU A 107 1.02 -0.35 11.21
N ILE A 108 0.68 -1.50 10.63
CA ILE A 108 1.68 -2.43 10.09
C ILE A 108 2.41 -1.81 8.91
N ILE A 109 1.69 -1.20 7.96
CA ILE A 109 2.28 -0.52 6.80
C ILE A 109 3.24 0.57 7.25
N LYS A 110 2.83 1.45 8.17
CA LYS A 110 3.70 2.52 8.69
C LYS A 110 4.96 1.97 9.35
N LYS A 111 4.85 0.85 10.07
CA LYS A 111 5.97 0.21 10.76
C LYS A 111 6.99 -0.41 9.81
N VAL A 112 6.53 -0.96 8.69
CA VAL A 112 7.40 -1.74 7.76
C VAL A 112 7.82 -0.98 6.51
N ALA A 113 7.13 0.12 6.17
CA ALA A 113 7.45 0.92 5.01
C ALA A 113 8.88 1.46 5.09
N ILE A 114 9.58 1.46 3.96
CA ILE A 114 10.90 2.08 3.82
C ILE A 114 10.78 3.58 4.04
N SER A 115 9.75 4.17 3.43
CA SER A 115 9.37 5.57 3.61
C SER A 115 7.90 5.71 3.30
N TYR A 116 7.21 6.57 4.04
CA TYR A 116 5.86 7.00 3.69
C TYR A 116 5.66 8.45 4.06
N ALA A 117 4.71 9.10 3.40
CA ALA A 117 4.36 10.47 3.70
C ALA A 117 2.91 10.76 3.34
N ILE A 118 2.36 11.79 3.99
CA ILE A 118 0.98 12.24 3.80
C ILE A 118 0.97 13.69 3.32
N GLY A 119 0.19 13.92 2.27
CA GLY A 119 -0.17 15.25 1.78
C GLY A 119 -1.64 15.53 2.07
N ILE A 120 -1.93 16.75 2.49
CA ILE A 120 -3.28 17.18 2.88
C ILE A 120 -3.51 18.53 2.23
N VAL A 121 -4.68 18.69 1.61
CA VAL A 121 -5.17 19.96 1.09
C VAL A 121 -6.56 20.19 1.67
N ASP A 122 -6.73 21.30 2.37
CA ASP A 122 -7.98 21.67 3.05
C ASP A 122 -9.06 22.16 2.09
N CYS A 123 -10.28 22.33 2.63
CA CYS A 123 -11.44 22.78 1.85
C CYS A 123 -11.24 24.18 1.26
N GLU A 124 -10.59 25.10 2.00
CA GLU A 124 -10.38 26.47 1.52
C GLU A 124 -9.52 26.50 0.26
N GLU A 125 -8.50 25.64 0.19
CA GLU A 125 -7.68 25.50 -0.99
C GLU A 125 -8.42 24.72 -2.10
N ILE A 126 -9.18 23.67 -1.76
CA ILE A 126 -10.03 22.94 -2.73
C ILE A 126 -10.96 23.90 -3.48
N ASP A 127 -11.61 24.82 -2.77
CA ASP A 127 -12.53 25.80 -3.36
C ASP A 127 -11.82 26.75 -4.34
N LYS A 128 -10.55 27.06 -4.11
CA LYS A 128 -9.74 27.94 -4.98
C LYS A 128 -9.27 27.23 -6.25
N ILE A 129 -8.80 25.99 -6.13
CA ILE A 129 -8.11 25.29 -7.22
C ILE A 129 -8.90 24.15 -7.85
N ASN A 130 -10.11 23.85 -7.35
CA ASN A 130 -10.94 22.68 -7.63
C ASN A 130 -10.41 21.34 -7.12
N ILE A 131 -11.30 20.35 -7.00
CA ILE A 131 -11.01 19.05 -6.40
C ILE A 131 -9.96 18.22 -7.15
N LEU A 132 -9.87 18.36 -8.48
CA LEU A 132 -8.89 17.64 -9.27
C LEU A 132 -7.48 18.18 -8.99
N ASN A 133 -7.29 19.49 -9.03
CA ASN A 133 -5.98 20.08 -8.75
C ASN A 133 -5.61 19.96 -7.28
N ALA A 134 -6.57 20.01 -6.35
CA ALA A 134 -6.32 19.74 -4.95
C ALA A 134 -5.84 18.30 -4.71
N THR A 135 -6.39 17.33 -5.45
CA THR A 135 -5.90 15.95 -5.44
C THR A 135 -4.45 15.87 -5.93
N TYR A 136 -4.14 16.48 -7.08
CA TYR A 136 -2.76 16.53 -7.57
C TYR A 136 -1.82 17.18 -6.56
N LYS A 137 -2.24 18.29 -5.96
CA LYS A 137 -1.46 19.00 -4.95
C LYS A 137 -1.22 18.15 -3.71
N ALA A 138 -2.24 17.43 -3.21
CA ALA A 138 -2.08 16.51 -2.09
C ALA A 138 -1.09 15.39 -2.41
N MET A 139 -1.17 14.78 -3.60
CA MET A 139 -0.23 13.74 -4.03
C MET A 139 1.20 14.28 -4.18
N GLN A 140 1.37 15.46 -4.79
CA GLN A 140 2.66 16.13 -4.91
C GLN A 140 3.28 16.45 -3.54
N ILE A 141 2.48 16.89 -2.57
CA ILE A 141 2.92 17.11 -1.18
C ILE A 141 3.35 15.80 -0.53
N ALA A 142 2.63 14.70 -0.76
CA ALA A 142 3.00 13.40 -0.22
C ALA A 142 4.33 12.92 -0.82
N ILE A 143 4.48 12.99 -2.15
CA ILE A 143 5.69 12.59 -2.87
C ILE A 143 6.90 13.43 -2.44
N SER A 144 6.76 14.74 -2.31
CA SER A 144 7.88 15.65 -1.98
C SER A 144 8.45 15.45 -0.57
N LYS A 145 7.69 14.80 0.32
CA LYS A 145 8.11 14.47 1.69
C LYS A 145 8.78 13.10 1.81
N ILE A 146 8.80 12.30 0.73
CA ILE A 146 9.51 11.02 0.72
C ILE A 146 11.01 11.28 0.71
N GLN A 147 11.71 10.75 1.71
CA GLN A 147 13.16 10.92 1.85
C GLN A 147 13.95 9.97 0.93
N GLN A 148 13.38 8.78 0.68
CA GLN A 148 13.99 7.78 -0.18
C GLN A 148 13.86 8.18 -1.66
N LYS A 149 14.93 8.05 -2.44
CA LYS A 149 14.84 8.27 -3.88
C LYS A 149 13.87 7.25 -4.49
N ILE A 150 12.80 7.75 -5.09
CA ILE A 150 11.78 6.95 -5.78
C ILE A 150 12.28 6.65 -7.19
N ASP A 151 12.26 5.37 -7.56
CA ASP A 151 12.61 4.91 -8.90
C ASP A 151 11.40 4.93 -9.84
N TYR A 152 10.21 4.66 -9.31
CA TYR A 152 8.96 4.59 -10.07
C TYR A 152 7.73 4.84 -9.21
N LEU A 153 6.71 5.49 -9.78
CA LEU A 153 5.42 5.74 -9.14
C LEU A 153 4.32 4.85 -9.71
N LEU A 154 3.58 4.18 -8.84
CA LEU A 154 2.30 3.54 -9.16
C LEU A 154 1.19 4.39 -8.54
N VAL A 155 0.30 4.92 -9.36
CA VAL A 155 -0.72 5.89 -8.92
C VAL A 155 -2.11 5.34 -9.24
N ASP A 156 -3.06 5.45 -8.32
CA ASP A 156 -4.45 5.06 -8.61
C ASP A 156 -5.07 6.02 -9.63
N ALA A 157 -5.56 5.45 -10.73
CA ALA A 157 -6.39 6.04 -11.77
C ALA A 157 -5.85 7.28 -12.54
N ILE A 158 -4.83 8.00 -12.07
CA ILE A 158 -4.40 9.29 -12.66
C ILE A 158 -2.88 9.42 -12.81
N THR A 159 -2.47 10.27 -13.76
CA THR A 159 -1.09 10.70 -13.95
C THR A 159 -0.91 12.04 -13.24
N ILE A 160 0.08 12.14 -12.34
CA ILE A 160 0.32 13.35 -11.56
C ILE A 160 1.15 14.32 -12.42
N PRO A 161 0.67 15.55 -12.66
CA PRO A 161 1.43 16.53 -13.43
C PRO A 161 2.65 17.02 -12.64
N GLN A 162 3.65 17.55 -13.36
CA GLN A 162 4.84 18.20 -12.78
C GLN A 162 5.68 17.30 -11.86
N ILE A 163 5.65 15.99 -12.10
CA ILE A 163 6.53 15.01 -11.48
C ILE A 163 7.42 14.41 -12.57
N GLU A 164 8.74 14.51 -12.37
CA GLU A 164 9.74 13.97 -13.31
C GLU A 164 9.95 12.46 -13.16
N ILE A 165 9.52 11.88 -12.03
CA ILE A 165 9.62 10.45 -11.77
C ILE A 165 8.68 9.71 -12.72
N ASN A 166 9.19 8.62 -13.32
CA ASN A 166 8.37 7.75 -14.16
C ASN A 166 7.17 7.22 -13.37
N GLN A 167 6.00 7.28 -13.99
CA GLN A 167 4.74 6.96 -13.32
C GLN A 167 3.82 6.11 -14.19
N LYS A 168 3.05 5.26 -13.54
CA LYS A 168 1.98 4.47 -14.16
C LYS A 168 0.68 4.65 -13.39
N ALA A 169 -0.33 5.17 -14.09
CA ALA A 169 -1.70 5.14 -13.62
C ALA A 169 -2.25 3.71 -13.74
N ILE A 170 -2.77 3.18 -12.64
CA ILE A 170 -3.41 1.86 -12.60
C ILE A 170 -4.92 2.08 -12.45
N VAL A 171 -5.70 1.56 -13.40
CA VAL A 171 -7.17 1.62 -13.30
C VAL A 171 -7.64 0.46 -12.45
N LYS A 172 -8.24 0.76 -11.27
CA LYS A 172 -8.59 -0.21 -10.22
C LYS A 172 -7.35 -0.84 -9.57
N GLY A 173 -6.45 0.01 -9.08
CA GLY A 173 -5.30 -0.41 -8.27
C GLY A 173 -5.67 -1.15 -7.00
#